data_AF-A0A939HZW1-F1
#
_entry.id   AF-A0A939HZW1-F1
#
_cell.length_a   1.000
_cell.length_b   1.000
_cell.length_c   1.000
_cell.angle_alpha   90.00
_cell.angle_beta   90.00
_cell.angle_gamma   90.00
#
_symmetry.space_group_name_H-M   'P 1'
#
loop_
_entity.id
_entity.type
_entity.pdbx_description
1 polymer ?
#
loop_
_entity_poly.entity_id
_entity_poly.type
_entity_poly.pdbx_seq_one_letter_code
_entity_poly.pdbx_strand_id
1 'polypeptide(L)'
;MSAENEFETNHNIHISNHIIKKTTLVAKEITTANFRELLNQARIEARREAAIAIILKQLCYKMDDYSLIFHGLPAFLQTCVDSLSLEQLENLSIEALQMASLDDLRAYFSGRCTITG
;
A
#
# COMPACT_ATOMS: atom_id res chain seq x y z
N MET A 1 -28.61 5.09 -0.50
CA MET A 1 -27.18 5.39 -0.31
C MET A 1 -26.58 4.15 0.31
N SER A 2 -25.86 3.36 -0.49
CA SER A 2 -25.40 2.01 -0.12
C SER A 2 -24.21 2.06 0.84
N ALA A 3 -24.08 1.04 1.67
CA ALA A 3 -23.00 0.87 2.65
C ALA A 3 -21.58 0.98 2.05
N GLU A 4 -21.42 0.74 0.75
CA GLU A 4 -20.16 0.97 0.01
C GLU A 4 -19.66 2.42 0.10
N ASN A 5 -20.57 3.39 0.02
CA ASN A 5 -20.21 4.81 0.03
C ASN A 5 -19.72 5.27 1.41
N GLU A 6 -20.23 4.64 2.47
CA GLU A 6 -19.85 4.90 3.85
C GLU A 6 -18.50 4.23 4.20
N PHE A 7 -18.26 3.03 3.66
CA PHE A 7 -16.99 2.33 3.78
C PHE A 7 -15.84 3.07 3.07
N GLU A 8 -16.03 3.48 1.82
CA GLU A 8 -15.01 4.25 1.08
C GLU A 8 -14.69 5.57 1.78
N THR A 9 -15.70 6.26 2.29
CA THR A 9 -15.53 7.51 3.04
C THR A 9 -14.72 7.29 4.31
N ASN A 10 -15.07 6.27 5.12
CA ASN A 10 -14.36 5.97 6.36
C ASN A 10 -12.91 5.53 6.11
N HIS A 11 -12.65 4.75 5.06
CA HIS A 11 -11.31 4.33 4.70
C HIS A 11 -10.44 5.51 4.22
N ASN A 12 -11.01 6.41 3.41
CA ASN A 12 -10.30 7.61 2.95
C ASN A 12 -9.99 8.58 4.11
N ILE A 13 -10.89 8.70 5.10
CA ILE A 13 -10.66 9.45 6.33
C ILE A 13 -9.54 8.80 7.15
N HIS A 14 -9.53 7.46 7.28
CA HIS A 14 -8.51 6.74 8.02
C HIS A 14 -7.11 6.93 7.42
N ILE A 15 -6.96 6.75 6.10
CA ILE A 15 -5.70 6.97 5.39
C ILE A 15 -5.24 8.43 5.58
N SER A 16 -6.14 9.39 5.38
CA SER A 16 -5.81 10.81 5.52
C SER A 16 -5.34 11.14 6.94
N ASN A 17 -6.00 10.59 7.96
CA ASN A 17 -5.61 10.77 9.36
C ASN A 17 -4.29 10.07 9.70
N HIS A 18 -4.00 8.92 9.09
CA HIS A 18 -2.72 8.22 9.24
C HIS A 18 -1.57 9.06 8.67
N ILE A 19 -1.74 9.57 7.45
CA ILE A 19 -0.80 10.47 6.78
C ILE A 19 -0.57 11.72 7.62
N ILE A 20 -1.63 12.38 8.09
CA ILE A 20 -1.52 13.60 8.91
C ILE A 20 -0.78 13.30 10.21
N LYS A 21 -1.10 12.20 10.91
CA LYS A 21 -0.40 11.83 12.16
C LYS A 21 1.08 11.56 11.95
N LYS A 22 1.45 10.76 10.94
CA LYS A 22 2.87 10.51 10.61
C LYS A 22 3.60 11.80 10.25
N THR A 23 2.98 12.67 9.44
CA THR A 23 3.56 13.96 9.03
C THR A 23 3.73 14.92 10.21
N THR A 24 2.79 14.92 11.17
CA THR A 24 2.82 15.79 12.36
C THR A 24 3.84 15.34 13.39
N LEU A 25 4.03 14.02 13.55
CA LEU A 25 5.05 13.44 14.43
C LEU A 25 6.45 13.82 13.97
N VAL A 26 6.67 13.78 12.66
CA VAL A 26 7.92 14.22 12.02
C VAL A 26 8.20 15.69 12.35
N ALA A 27 7.22 16.58 12.31
CA ALA A 27 7.45 18.03 12.51
C ALA A 27 7.90 18.46 13.92
N LYS A 28 7.67 17.64 14.97
CA LYS A 28 7.93 18.05 16.37
C LYS A 28 9.38 17.90 16.85
N GLU A 29 10.23 17.19 16.11
CA GLU A 29 11.59 16.82 16.56
C GLU A 29 12.72 17.36 15.66
N ILE A 30 12.47 18.39 14.84
CA ILE A 30 13.36 18.74 13.73
C ILE A 30 14.16 20.03 13.95
N THR A 31 15.49 19.90 13.96
CA THR A 31 16.43 20.96 13.54
C THR A 31 16.49 21.02 12.00
N THR A 32 16.56 22.23 11.42
CA THR A 32 16.44 22.53 9.97
C THR A 32 17.28 21.69 9.01
N ALA A 33 18.39 21.07 9.46
CA ALA A 33 19.23 20.20 8.65
C ALA A 33 18.59 18.83 8.30
N ASN A 34 17.71 18.29 9.16
CA ASN A 34 17.10 16.96 8.99
C ASN A 34 15.69 17.01 8.39
N PHE A 35 15.08 18.20 8.23
CA PHE A 35 13.71 18.33 7.75
C PHE A 35 13.50 17.77 6.35
N ARG A 36 14.44 18.08 5.44
CA ARG A 36 14.32 17.67 4.04
C ARG A 36 14.43 16.16 3.87
N GLU A 37 15.31 15.53 4.64
CA GLU A 37 15.49 14.08 4.62
C GLU A 37 14.27 13.37 5.21
N LEU A 38 13.77 13.85 6.35
CA LEU A 38 12.56 13.32 6.97
C LEU A 38 11.32 13.52 6.10
N LEU A 39 11.18 14.67 5.43
CA LEU A 39 10.10 14.92 4.47
C LEU A 39 10.20 13.98 3.26
N ASN A 40 11.40 13.73 2.75
CA ASN A 40 11.61 12.80 1.66
C ASN A 40 11.27 11.36 2.07
N GLN A 41 11.67 10.94 3.27
CA GLN A 41 11.32 9.62 3.82
C GLN A 41 9.81 9.46 3.99
N ALA A 42 9.14 10.45 4.61
CA ALA A 42 7.69 10.44 4.77
C ALA A 42 6.95 10.39 3.43
N ARG A 43 7.47 11.10 2.40
CA ARG A 43 6.91 11.05 1.04
C ARG A 43 7.09 9.67 0.40
N ILE A 44 8.24 9.03 0.56
CA ILE A 44 8.51 7.68 0.05
C ILE A 44 7.57 6.68 0.72
N GLU A 45 7.42 6.76 2.04
CA GLU A 45 6.54 5.88 2.81
C GLU A 45 5.07 6.05 2.41
N ALA A 46 4.60 7.30 2.29
CA ALA A 46 3.22 7.58 1.86
C ALA A 46 2.93 7.07 0.44
N ARG A 47 3.89 7.18 -0.49
CA ARG A 47 3.76 6.60 -1.84
C ARG A 47 3.72 5.08 -1.80
N ARG A 48 4.53 4.46 -0.94
CA ARG A 48 4.55 3.01 -0.74
C ARG A 48 3.20 2.51 -0.22
N GLU A 49 2.67 3.15 0.83
CA GLU A 49 1.37 2.84 1.41
C GLU A 49 0.24 3.02 0.38
N ALA A 50 0.27 4.10 -0.41
CA ALA A 50 -0.73 4.34 -1.44
C ALA A 50 -0.73 3.26 -2.52
N ALA A 51 0.45 2.84 -2.98
CA ALA A 51 0.56 1.79 -3.99
C ALA A 51 0.04 0.43 -3.47
N ILE A 52 0.36 0.06 -2.22
CA ILE A 52 -0.17 -1.15 -1.58
C ILE A 52 -1.69 -1.06 -1.44
N ALA A 53 -2.21 0.08 -0.98
CA ALA A 53 -3.65 0.28 -0.82
C ALA A 53 -4.41 0.13 -2.17
N ILE A 54 -3.83 0.61 -3.27
CA ILE A 54 -4.40 0.41 -4.61
C ILE A 54 -4.46 -1.08 -4.95
N ILE A 55 -3.35 -1.81 -4.77
CA ILE A 55 -3.29 -3.26 -5.03
C ILE A 55 -4.37 -3.99 -4.23
N LEU A 56 -4.45 -3.72 -2.93
CA LEU A 56 -5.43 -4.34 -2.03
C LEU A 56 -6.87 -4.00 -2.42
N LYS A 57 -7.16 -2.75 -2.77
CA LYS A 57 -8.50 -2.35 -3.23
C LYS A 57 -8.91 -3.05 -4.52
N GLN A 58 -8.01 -3.12 -5.50
CA GLN A 58 -8.30 -3.80 -6.76
C GLN A 58 -8.62 -5.28 -6.55
N LEU A 59 -7.82 -5.97 -5.73
CA LEU A 59 -8.01 -7.39 -5.44
C LEU A 59 -9.27 -7.63 -4.59
N CYS A 60 -9.49 -6.81 -3.55
CA CYS A 60 -10.70 -6.84 -2.71
C CYS A 60 -11.97 -6.79 -3.55
N TYR A 61 -12.09 -5.78 -4.44
CA TYR A 61 -13.30 -5.60 -5.25
C TYR A 61 -13.52 -6.76 -6.24
N LYS A 62 -12.45 -7.30 -6.82
CA LYS A 62 -12.56 -8.38 -7.82
C LYS A 62 -12.81 -9.75 -7.21
N MET A 63 -12.33 -9.98 -5.99
CA MET A 63 -12.51 -11.24 -5.27
C MET A 63 -13.72 -11.23 -4.33
N ASP A 64 -14.36 -10.07 -4.14
CA ASP A 64 -15.38 -9.84 -3.10
C ASP A 64 -14.86 -10.20 -1.68
N ASP A 65 -13.57 -9.98 -1.45
CA ASP A 65 -12.88 -10.29 -0.19
C ASP A 65 -12.34 -9.02 0.49
N TYR A 66 -13.19 -8.42 1.32
CA TYR A 66 -12.87 -7.22 2.09
C TYR A 66 -11.87 -7.46 3.22
N SER A 67 -11.55 -8.72 3.56
CA SER A 67 -10.55 -9.05 4.57
C SER A 67 -9.17 -8.52 4.17
N LEU A 68 -8.89 -8.42 2.87
CA LEU A 68 -7.66 -7.86 2.30
C LEU A 68 -7.42 -6.40 2.70
N ILE A 69 -8.48 -5.61 2.92
CA ILE A 69 -8.36 -4.21 3.33
C ILE A 69 -7.94 -4.09 4.80
N PHE A 70 -8.35 -5.03 5.65
CA PHE A 70 -8.11 -5.00 7.10
C PHE A 70 -6.87 -5.78 7.52
N HIS A 71 -6.61 -6.90 6.86
CA HIS A 71 -5.55 -7.83 7.22
C HIS A 71 -4.37 -7.81 6.24
N GLY A 72 -4.50 -7.08 5.12
CA GLY A 72 -3.47 -7.01 4.09
C GLY A 72 -3.37 -8.30 3.28
N LEU A 73 -2.22 -8.48 2.64
CA LEU A 73 -1.94 -9.67 1.84
C LEU A 73 -1.57 -10.87 2.73
N PRO A 74 -1.81 -12.11 2.27
CA PRO A 74 -1.21 -13.30 2.89
C PRO A 74 0.31 -13.12 3.05
N ALA A 75 0.87 -13.61 4.17
CA ALA A 75 2.24 -13.34 4.58
C ALA A 75 3.30 -13.50 3.47
N PHE A 76 3.19 -14.54 2.65
CA PHE A 76 4.09 -14.73 1.51
C PHE A 76 4.04 -13.58 0.50
N LEU A 77 2.83 -13.18 0.08
CA LEU A 77 2.64 -12.09 -0.87
C LEU A 77 3.01 -10.73 -0.26
N GLN A 78 2.76 -10.56 1.04
CA GLN A 78 3.19 -9.37 1.77
C GLN A 78 4.70 -9.22 1.75
N THR A 79 5.46 -10.27 2.06
CA THR A 79 6.93 -10.27 1.96
C THR A 79 7.42 -9.94 0.56
N CYS A 80 6.77 -10.50 -0.48
CA CYS A 80 7.11 -10.20 -1.86
C CYS A 80 6.90 -8.71 -2.20
N VAL A 81 5.75 -8.15 -1.80
CA VAL A 81 5.43 -6.73 -1.97
C VAL A 81 6.41 -5.84 -1.18
N ASP A 82 6.77 -6.23 0.03
CA ASP A 82 7.70 -5.49 0.88
C ASP A 82 9.14 -5.52 0.36
N SER A 83 9.50 -6.51 -0.45
CA SER A 83 10.81 -6.57 -1.12
C SER A 83 10.93 -5.64 -2.33
N LEU A 84 9.82 -5.13 -2.87
CA LEU A 84 9.84 -4.28 -4.07
C LEU A 84 10.42 -2.89 -3.79
N SER A 85 11.16 -2.38 -4.78
CA SER A 85 11.49 -0.96 -4.83
C SER A 85 10.21 -0.12 -4.99
N LEU A 86 10.27 1.18 -4.66
CA LEU A 86 9.11 2.06 -4.82
C LEU A 86 8.59 2.09 -6.26
N GLU A 87 9.49 2.14 -7.24
CA GLU A 87 9.12 2.14 -8.67
C GLU A 87 8.44 0.82 -9.09
N GLN A 88 8.97 -0.31 -8.64
CA GLN A 88 8.36 -1.62 -8.92
C GLN A 88 6.98 -1.73 -8.30
N LEU A 89 6.81 -1.20 -7.08
CA LEU A 89 5.54 -1.20 -6.38
C LEU A 89 4.50 -0.29 -7.04
N GLU A 90 4.91 0.89 -7.52
CA GLU A 90 4.06 1.80 -8.29
C GLU A 90 3.63 1.17 -9.62
N ASN A 91 4.54 0.50 -10.33
CA ASN A 91 4.20 -0.25 -11.54
C ASN A 91 3.23 -1.40 -11.24
N LEU A 92 3.47 -2.16 -10.16
CA LEU A 92 2.56 -3.22 -9.72
C LEU A 92 1.18 -2.67 -9.38
N SER A 93 1.07 -1.48 -8.79
CA SER A 93 -0.23 -0.86 -8.48
C SER A 93 -1.07 -0.57 -9.74
N ILE A 94 -0.43 -0.36 -10.89
CA ILE A 94 -1.08 -0.22 -12.19
C ILE A 94 -1.42 -1.60 -12.77
N GLU A 95 -0.46 -2.54 -12.73
CA GLU A 95 -0.68 -3.91 -13.24
C GLU A 95 -1.80 -4.66 -12.48
N ALA A 96 -1.99 -4.35 -11.20
CA ALA A 96 -3.06 -4.89 -10.36
C ALA A 96 -4.47 -4.60 -10.93
N LEU A 97 -4.63 -3.57 -11.77
CA LEU A 97 -5.88 -3.30 -12.50
C LEU A 97 -6.29 -4.44 -13.44
N GLN A 98 -5.35 -5.29 -13.85
CA GLN A 98 -5.60 -6.44 -14.73
C GLN A 98 -5.68 -7.77 -13.96
N MET A 99 -5.21 -7.81 -12.71
CA MET A 99 -5.26 -9.01 -11.86
C MET A 99 -6.69 -9.25 -11.38
N ALA A 100 -7.15 -10.50 -11.37
CA ALA A 100 -8.48 -10.89 -10.87
C ALA A 100 -8.42 -11.66 -9.55
N SER A 101 -7.23 -12.11 -9.15
CA SER A 101 -7.04 -12.99 -8.00
C SER A 101 -5.69 -12.81 -7.32
N LEU A 102 -5.54 -13.36 -6.12
CA LEU A 102 -4.25 -13.50 -5.45
C LEU A 102 -3.28 -14.42 -6.22
N ASP A 103 -3.80 -15.35 -7.04
CA ASP A 103 -2.96 -16.21 -7.87
C ASP A 103 -2.32 -15.45 -9.03
N ASP A 104 -2.99 -14.43 -9.58
CA ASP A 104 -2.39 -13.53 -10.58
C ASP A 104 -1.25 -12.72 -9.95
N LEU A 105 -1.45 -12.24 -8.72
CA LEU A 105 -0.42 -11.55 -7.96
C LEU A 105 0.75 -12.49 -7.63
N ARG A 106 0.46 -13.75 -7.27
CA ARG A 106 1.49 -14.78 -7.07
C ARG A 106 2.24 -15.07 -8.38
N ALA A 107 1.55 -15.15 -9.50
CA ALA A 107 2.13 -15.36 -10.82
C ALA A 107 3.05 -14.20 -11.21
N TYR A 108 2.64 -12.95 -10.93
CA TYR A 108 3.48 -11.76 -11.11
C TYR A 108 4.83 -11.89 -10.39
N PHE A 109 4.84 -12.46 -9.19
CA PHE A 109 6.04 -12.68 -8.39
C PHE A 109 6.84 -13.93 -8.78
N SER A 110 6.21 -14.92 -9.42
CA SER A 110 6.83 -16.22 -9.74
C SER A 110 8.03 -16.15 -10.71
N GLY A 111 8.33 -14.99 -11.29
CA GLY A 111 9.58 -14.72 -12.04
C GLY A 111 10.36 -13.49 -11.56
N ARG A 112 9.96 -12.86 -10.45
CA ARG A 112 10.48 -11.56 -9.99
C ARG A 112 10.90 -11.56 -8.52
N CYS A 113 10.43 -12.52 -7.74
CA CYS A 113 10.73 -12.64 -6.32
C CYS A 113 11.52 -13.94 -6.08
N THR A 114 12.84 -13.85 -6.06
CA THR A 114 13.71 -14.92 -5.54
C THR A 114 13.90 -14.69 -4.04
N ILE A 115 13.02 -15.27 -3.23
CA ILE A 115 13.26 -15.31 -1.78
C ILE A 115 14.33 -16.37 -1.54
N THR A 116 15.57 -15.94 -1.25
CA THR A 116 16.53 -16.78 -0.56
C THR A 116 16.00 -17.00 0.85
N GLY A 117 15.49 -18.20 1.12
CA GLY A 117 15.26 -18.68 2.48
C GLY A 117 16.56 -18.82 3.26
#